data_AF-A0A9Q3HKM1-F1
#
_entry.id   AF-A0A9Q3HKM1-F1
#
_cell.length_a   1.000
_cell.length_b   1.000
_cell.length_c   1.000
_cell.angle_alpha   90.00
_cell.angle_beta   90.00
_cell.angle_gamma   90.00
#
_symmetry.space_group_name_H-M   'P 1'
#
loop_
_entity.id
_entity.type
_entity.pdbx_description
1 polymer ?
#
loop_
_entity_poly.entity_id
_entity_poly.type
_entity_poly.pdbx_seq_one_letter_code
_entity_poly.pdbx_strand_id
1 'polypeptide(L)'
;MGTPIPNTIYDLLGIISLITQPQSSDQDNWSPFILSSISKGSNEILHLALWHLSLHHTKTTHLKSLPTISHHYQLLPLNPTIHQEYSTLYKEFLASKSKGPGECFRNINKVQICCNHHIMLNTIADADLEDHKGRSTQDNSSTITETLLDVETCMMSSKISHLLKILLKKKQSNCCPTKLVIYMQWTQFLNLICISLSHHSILSAQIDVKLTARAPEKALENFFTNPECEVLIASIAAAGTCLNITCANMVYLMVRGLPKFYCAFRTLTSTFPGAQLEPSH
;
A
#
# COMPACT_ATOMS: atom_id res chain seq x y z
N MET A 1 1.58 -13.82 11.46
CA MET A 1 2.03 -14.74 10.39
C MET A 1 2.89 -13.94 9.44
N GLY A 2 4.21 -13.97 9.65
CA GLY A 2 5.16 -13.19 8.88
C GLY A 2 5.68 -13.98 7.68
N THR A 3 5.87 -13.28 6.55
CA THR A 3 6.67 -13.82 5.45
C THR A 3 8.13 -13.61 5.86
N PRO A 4 8.93 -14.67 6.06
CA PRO A 4 10.34 -14.50 6.40
C PRO A 4 11.17 -14.02 5.22
N ILE A 5 10.59 -13.95 4.00
CA ILE A 5 11.27 -13.50 2.78
C ILE A 5 11.65 -12.04 2.96
N PRO A 6 12.94 -11.76 3.16
CA PRO A 6 13.41 -10.41 3.07
C PRO A 6 13.72 -10.09 1.61
N ASN A 7 13.85 -8.80 1.28
CA ASN A 7 13.93 -8.35 -0.11
C ASN A 7 15.18 -8.85 -0.84
N THR A 8 16.16 -9.40 -0.12
CA THR A 8 17.39 -9.99 -0.66
C THR A 8 17.78 -11.30 0.03
N ILE A 9 18.60 -12.12 -0.63
CA ILE A 9 19.21 -13.32 -0.01
C ILE A 9 20.12 -12.97 1.17
N TYR A 10 20.73 -11.78 1.16
CA TYR A 10 21.63 -11.33 2.22
C TYR A 10 20.91 -11.08 3.53
N ASP A 11 19.71 -10.54 3.46
CA ASP A 11 18.88 -10.36 4.65
C ASP A 11 18.49 -11.72 5.27
N LEU A 12 18.23 -12.74 4.43
CA LEU A 12 17.93 -14.10 4.88
C LEU A 12 19.15 -14.75 5.54
N LEU A 13 20.34 -14.54 4.97
CA LEU A 13 21.61 -14.95 5.57
C LEU A 13 21.85 -14.25 6.92
N GLY A 14 21.46 -12.97 7.03
CA GLY A 14 21.47 -12.24 8.30
C GLY A 14 20.57 -12.87 9.36
N ILE A 15 19.35 -13.29 8.99
CA ILE A 15 18.43 -14.00 9.88
C ILE A 15 19.00 -15.36 10.28
N ILE A 16 19.52 -16.13 9.32
CA ILE A 16 20.15 -17.43 9.61
C ILE A 16 21.30 -17.24 10.59
N SER A 17 22.22 -16.30 10.32
CA SER A 17 23.35 -15.99 11.21
C SER A 17 22.92 -15.55 12.60
N LEU A 18 21.81 -14.84 12.74
CA LEU A 18 21.26 -14.44 14.03
C LEU A 18 20.75 -15.65 14.82
N ILE A 19 20.08 -16.59 14.15
CA ILE A 19 19.49 -17.78 14.77
C ILE A 19 20.56 -18.81 15.12
N THR A 20 21.56 -19.00 14.26
CA THR A 20 22.56 -20.06 14.39
C THR A 20 23.76 -19.69 15.25
N GLN A 21 23.80 -18.48 15.86
CA GLN A 21 24.89 -17.90 16.68
C GLN A 21 26.17 -18.76 16.74
N PRO A 22 27.25 -18.39 16.01
CA PRO A 22 28.40 -19.28 15.84
C PRO A 22 29.01 -19.66 17.20
N GLN A 23 29.14 -20.96 17.45
CA GLN A 23 29.80 -21.45 18.67
C GLN A 23 31.33 -21.39 18.57
N SER A 24 31.88 -21.08 17.40
CA SER A 24 33.32 -20.88 17.19
C SER A 24 33.59 -19.95 16.00
N SER A 25 34.74 -19.25 16.02
CA SER A 25 35.02 -18.10 15.17
C SER A 25 35.22 -18.38 13.67
N ASP A 26 35.38 -19.62 13.23
CA ASP A 26 35.76 -19.91 11.83
C ASP A 26 35.01 -21.07 11.14
N GLN A 27 34.14 -21.83 11.82
CA GLN A 27 33.66 -23.12 11.29
C GLN A 27 32.25 -23.12 10.67
N ASP A 28 31.44 -22.08 10.89
CA ASP A 28 29.99 -22.06 10.54
C ASP A 28 29.60 -20.98 9.52
N ASN A 29 30.50 -20.53 8.65
CA ASN A 29 30.13 -19.58 7.60
C ASN A 29 29.54 -20.30 6.36
N TRP A 30 28.25 -20.63 6.44
CA TRP A 30 27.49 -21.25 5.34
C TRP A 30 27.21 -20.30 4.16
N SER A 31 27.44 -18.99 4.35
CA SER A 31 27.06 -17.94 3.39
C SER A 31 27.65 -18.15 1.98
N PRO A 32 28.96 -18.45 1.80
CA PRO A 32 29.55 -18.65 0.47
C PRO A 32 28.97 -19.87 -0.26
N PHE A 33 28.65 -20.94 0.48
CA PHE A 33 28.05 -22.16 -0.08
C PHE A 33 26.61 -21.92 -0.53
N ILE A 34 25.81 -21.22 0.28
CA ILE A 34 24.43 -20.85 -0.09
C ILE A 34 24.44 -19.91 -1.30
N LEU A 35 25.27 -18.87 -1.29
CA LEU A 35 25.36 -17.91 -2.39
C LEU A 35 25.84 -18.55 -3.70
N SER A 36 26.81 -19.46 -3.64
CA SER A 36 27.32 -20.16 -4.82
C SER A 36 26.35 -21.21 -5.38
N SER A 37 25.52 -21.83 -4.53
CA SER A 37 24.44 -22.71 -4.98
C SER A 37 23.37 -21.92 -5.73
N ILE A 38 22.96 -20.77 -5.17
CA ILE A 38 21.92 -19.92 -5.75
C ILE A 38 22.39 -19.29 -7.06
N SER A 39 23.66 -18.86 -7.16
CA SER A 39 24.20 -18.32 -8.42
C SER A 39 24.25 -19.36 -9.54
N LYS A 40 24.28 -20.65 -9.20
CA LYS A 40 24.15 -21.78 -10.13
C LYS A 40 22.69 -22.20 -10.39
N GLY A 41 21.72 -21.49 -9.82
CA GLY A 41 20.29 -21.76 -9.97
C GLY A 41 19.75 -22.89 -9.06
N SER A 42 20.55 -23.40 -8.11
CA SER A 42 20.11 -24.42 -7.16
C SER A 42 19.80 -23.83 -5.78
N ASN A 43 18.64 -24.18 -5.24
CA ASN A 43 18.20 -23.76 -3.90
C ASN A 43 18.28 -24.89 -2.87
N GLU A 44 18.86 -26.04 -3.21
CA GLU A 44 18.88 -27.23 -2.34
C GLU A 44 19.59 -26.96 -1.01
N ILE A 45 20.77 -26.34 -1.05
CA ILE A 45 21.53 -25.99 0.16
C ILE A 45 20.75 -25.01 1.03
N LEU A 46 20.08 -24.04 0.41
CA LEU A 46 19.23 -23.10 1.13
C LEU A 46 18.04 -23.81 1.79
N HIS A 47 17.39 -24.72 1.06
CA HIS A 47 16.29 -25.52 1.60
C HIS A 47 16.73 -26.38 2.78
N LEU A 48 17.89 -27.02 2.70
CA LEU A 48 18.46 -27.82 3.78
C LEU A 48 18.80 -26.95 5.01
N ALA A 49 19.42 -25.80 4.79
CA ALA A 49 19.72 -24.85 5.86
C ALA A 49 18.45 -24.38 6.56
N LEU A 50 17.40 -24.05 5.81
CA LEU A 50 16.12 -23.61 6.35
C LEU A 50 15.28 -24.74 6.95
N TRP A 51 15.47 -25.99 6.52
CA TRP A 51 14.65 -27.14 6.92
C TRP A 51 14.58 -27.32 8.43
N HIS A 52 15.70 -27.13 9.13
CA HIS A 52 15.77 -27.26 10.58
C HIS A 52 15.56 -25.94 11.33
N LEU A 53 15.64 -24.80 10.62
CA LEU A 53 15.57 -23.47 11.21
C LEU A 53 14.18 -22.81 11.05
N SER A 54 13.36 -23.31 10.14
CA SER A 54 12.07 -22.71 9.79
C SER A 54 10.96 -23.74 9.73
N LEU A 55 9.95 -23.57 10.57
CA LEU A 55 8.68 -24.28 10.44
C LEU A 55 7.72 -23.43 9.60
N HIS A 56 7.42 -23.88 8.38
CA HIS A 56 6.50 -23.18 7.50
C HIS A 56 5.22 -23.99 7.26
N HIS A 57 4.10 -23.48 7.76
CA HIS A 57 2.77 -24.02 7.48
C HIS A 57 2.04 -23.15 6.46
N THR A 58 1.39 -23.78 5.48
CA THR A 58 0.60 -23.07 4.48
C THR A 58 -0.88 -23.04 4.89
N LYS A 59 -1.61 -22.03 4.43
CA LYS A 59 -3.06 -21.92 4.68
C LYS A 59 -3.82 -23.13 4.10
N THR A 60 -3.32 -23.69 3.00
CA THR A 60 -3.91 -24.83 2.29
C THR A 60 -3.78 -26.16 3.03
N THR A 61 -2.78 -26.32 3.91
CA THR A 61 -2.59 -27.58 4.65
C THR A 61 -3.48 -27.72 5.89
N HIS A 62 -3.88 -26.60 6.51
CA HIS A 62 -4.56 -26.62 7.83
C HIS A 62 -5.97 -26.03 7.84
N LEU A 63 -6.35 -25.22 6.85
CA LEU A 63 -7.65 -24.53 6.83
C LEU A 63 -8.46 -24.99 5.60
N LYS A 64 -9.39 -25.92 5.81
CA LYS A 64 -10.18 -26.55 4.72
C LYS A 64 -11.29 -25.66 4.14
N SER A 65 -11.63 -24.54 4.77
CA SER A 65 -12.82 -23.74 4.44
C SER A 65 -12.58 -22.23 4.47
N LEU A 66 -11.45 -21.76 3.92
CA LEU A 66 -11.24 -20.31 3.76
C LEU A 66 -12.04 -19.78 2.56
N PRO A 67 -12.58 -18.56 2.64
CA PRO A 67 -13.18 -17.90 1.48
C PRO A 67 -12.13 -17.68 0.39
N THR A 68 -12.58 -17.70 -0.86
CA THR A 68 -11.69 -17.45 -1.99
C THR A 68 -11.36 -15.97 -2.06
N ILE A 69 -10.06 -15.66 -2.17
CA ILE A 69 -9.60 -14.29 -2.38
C ILE A 69 -9.42 -14.08 -3.87
N SER A 70 -10.24 -13.19 -4.45
CA SER A 70 -10.11 -12.79 -5.86
C SER A 70 -9.31 -11.50 -5.98
N HIS A 71 -8.45 -11.42 -6.99
CA HIS A 71 -7.63 -10.25 -7.26
C HIS A 71 -8.06 -9.60 -8.57
N HIS A 72 -8.44 -8.33 -8.52
CA HIS A 72 -8.82 -7.56 -9.70
C HIS A 72 -7.87 -6.38 -9.87
N TYR A 73 -7.32 -6.23 -11.08
CA TYR A 73 -6.50 -5.08 -11.45
C TYR A 73 -7.34 -4.15 -12.31
N GLN A 74 -7.47 -2.90 -11.89
CA GLN A 74 -8.23 -1.90 -12.63
C GLN A 74 -7.29 -0.83 -13.18
N LEU A 75 -7.41 -0.60 -14.48
CA LEU A 75 -6.73 0.48 -15.19
C LEU A 75 -7.71 1.63 -15.38
N LEU A 76 -7.32 2.81 -14.91
CA LEU A 76 -8.12 4.03 -15.01
C LEU A 76 -7.40 5.04 -15.88
N PRO A 77 -8.06 5.67 -16.86
CA PRO A 77 -7.44 6.76 -17.60
C PRO A 77 -7.13 7.92 -16.66
N LEU A 78 -5.95 8.52 -16.80
CA LEU A 78 -5.61 9.76 -16.11
C LEU A 78 -6.55 10.88 -16.56
N ASN A 79 -6.85 11.80 -15.65
CA ASN A 79 -7.62 12.99 -15.97
C ASN A 79 -6.94 13.77 -17.11
N PRO A 80 -7.64 14.10 -18.21
CA PRO A 80 -7.06 14.82 -19.35
C PRO A 80 -6.34 16.11 -18.97
N THR A 81 -6.79 16.80 -17.92
CA THR A 81 -6.19 18.07 -17.47
C THR A 81 -4.73 17.93 -17.05
N ILE A 82 -4.31 16.75 -16.58
CA ILE A 82 -2.94 16.50 -16.10
C ILE A 82 -2.07 15.79 -17.15
N HIS A 83 -2.57 15.51 -18.36
CA HIS A 83 -1.82 14.74 -19.37
C HIS A 83 -0.53 15.43 -19.81
N GLN A 84 -0.54 16.76 -19.92
CA GLN A 84 0.64 17.54 -20.29
C GLN A 84 1.71 17.47 -19.19
N GLU A 85 1.34 17.73 -17.94
CA GLU A 85 2.24 17.66 -16.78
C GLU A 85 2.82 16.24 -16.62
N TYR A 86 1.96 15.22 -16.65
CA TYR A 86 2.37 13.83 -16.59
C TYR A 86 3.35 13.46 -17.72
N SER A 87 3.10 13.93 -18.95
CA SER A 87 3.98 13.67 -20.10
C SER A 87 5.38 14.26 -19.90
N THR A 88 5.46 15.46 -19.32
CA THR A 88 6.73 16.11 -18.99
C THR A 88 7.50 15.29 -17.94
N LEU A 89 6.85 14.98 -16.81
CA LEU A 89 7.47 14.17 -15.74
C LEU A 89 7.90 12.78 -16.24
N TYR A 90 7.12 12.16 -17.12
CA TYR A 90 7.45 10.87 -17.68
C TYR A 90 8.68 10.94 -18.60
N LYS A 91 8.82 12.00 -19.41
CA LYS A 91 10.03 12.23 -20.22
C LYS A 91 11.26 12.45 -19.34
N GLU A 92 11.13 13.23 -18.27
CA GLU A 92 12.20 13.45 -17.29
C GLU A 92 12.63 12.15 -16.60
N PHE A 93 11.67 11.30 -16.23
CA PHE A 93 11.94 9.96 -15.71
C PHE A 93 12.68 9.07 -16.71
N LEU A 94 12.30 9.08 -17.98
CA LEU A 94 13.02 8.29 -18.99
C LEU A 94 14.47 8.79 -19.16
N ALA A 95 14.68 10.11 -19.12
CA ALA A 95 16.01 10.71 -19.24
C ALA A 95 16.88 10.52 -17.99
N SER A 96 16.30 10.32 -16.81
CA SER A 96 17.06 10.11 -15.56
C SER A 96 17.62 8.69 -15.39
N LYS A 97 17.16 7.73 -16.19
CA LYS A 97 17.67 6.34 -16.14
C LYS A 97 19.18 6.24 -16.34
N SER A 98 19.78 7.12 -17.14
CA SER A 98 21.22 7.17 -17.38
C SER A 98 22.00 7.97 -16.32
N LYS A 99 21.32 8.69 -15.42
CA LYS A 99 21.93 9.60 -14.44
C LYS A 99 22.17 8.96 -13.07
N GLY A 100 21.81 7.68 -12.90
CA GLY A 100 22.01 6.91 -11.68
C GLY A 100 20.72 6.61 -10.90
N PRO A 101 20.79 5.71 -9.89
CA PRO A 101 19.61 5.17 -9.22
C PRO A 101 18.85 6.21 -8.38
N GLY A 102 19.54 7.13 -7.70
CA GLY A 102 18.90 8.17 -6.90
C GLY A 102 18.04 9.11 -7.73
N GLU A 103 18.59 9.60 -8.86
CA GLU A 103 17.87 10.49 -9.78
C GLU A 103 16.69 9.76 -10.45
N CYS A 104 16.90 8.52 -10.87
CA CYS A 104 15.84 7.66 -11.41
C CYS A 104 14.69 7.48 -10.40
N PHE A 105 15.02 7.17 -9.15
CA PHE A 105 14.04 6.99 -8.06
C PHE A 105 13.26 8.28 -7.76
N ARG A 106 13.94 9.42 -7.74
CA ARG A 106 13.28 10.73 -7.54
C ARG A 106 12.26 11.01 -8.65
N ASN A 107 12.62 10.80 -9.91
CA ASN A 107 11.73 11.08 -11.03
C ASN A 107 10.57 10.09 -11.14
N ILE A 108 10.78 8.80 -10.87
CA ILE A 108 9.65 7.83 -10.83
C ILE A 108 8.68 8.16 -9.70
N ASN A 109 9.16 8.64 -8.55
CA ASN A 109 8.28 9.07 -7.45
C ASN A 109 7.40 10.25 -7.87
N LYS A 110 7.94 11.25 -8.58
CA LYS A 110 7.13 12.36 -9.12
C LYS A 110 6.03 11.85 -10.05
N VAL A 111 6.37 10.94 -10.97
CA VAL A 111 5.39 10.32 -11.87
C VAL A 111 4.30 9.57 -11.09
N GLN A 112 4.67 8.79 -10.07
CA GLN A 112 3.72 8.06 -9.23
C GLN A 112 2.80 8.99 -8.43
N ILE A 113 3.33 10.08 -7.91
CA ILE A 113 2.57 11.08 -7.15
C ILE A 113 1.59 11.80 -8.07
N CYS A 114 2.03 12.21 -9.27
CA CYS A 114 1.16 12.78 -10.30
C CYS A 114 -0.02 11.84 -10.66
N CYS A 115 0.23 10.53 -10.78
CA CYS A 115 -0.83 9.53 -11.01
C CYS A 115 -1.85 9.43 -9.88
N ASN A 116 -1.48 9.80 -8.65
CA ASN A 116 -2.40 9.83 -7.52
C ASN A 116 -3.14 11.16 -7.50
N HIS A 117 -2.41 12.28 -7.43
CA HIS A 117 -2.97 13.62 -7.46
C HIS A 117 -1.88 14.67 -7.78
N HIS A 118 -2.14 15.58 -8.72
CA HIS A 118 -1.15 16.58 -9.15
C HIS A 118 -0.72 17.54 -8.03
N ILE A 119 -1.65 18.02 -7.20
CA ILE A 119 -1.34 18.93 -6.07
C ILE A 119 -0.26 18.41 -5.11
N MET A 120 -0.09 17.09 -5.03
CA MET A 120 0.90 16.47 -4.15
C MET A 120 2.34 16.66 -4.65
N LEU A 121 2.55 17.10 -5.89
CA LEU A 121 3.87 17.41 -6.42
C LEU A 121 4.50 18.61 -5.70
N ASN A 122 3.69 19.59 -5.28
CA ASN A 122 4.16 20.78 -4.59
C ASN A 122 4.76 20.44 -3.23
N THR A 123 4.22 19.45 -2.53
CA THR A 123 4.75 19.07 -1.21
C THR A 123 6.07 18.32 -1.28
N ILE A 124 6.45 17.79 -2.45
CA ILE A 124 7.80 17.24 -2.69
C ILE A 124 8.80 18.39 -2.85
N ALA A 125 8.41 19.47 -3.54
CA ALA A 125 9.26 20.62 -3.76
C ALA A 125 9.65 21.29 -2.42
N ASP A 126 8.73 21.33 -1.46
CA ASP A 126 9.01 21.82 -0.10
C ASP A 126 9.99 20.91 0.66
N ALA A 127 9.87 19.59 0.51
CA ALA A 127 10.79 18.63 1.15
C ALA A 127 12.21 18.67 0.56
N ASP A 128 12.34 18.93 -0.75
CA ASP A 128 13.63 19.09 -1.43
C ASP A 128 14.38 20.38 -1.00
N LEU A 129 13.68 21.40 -0.46
CA LEU A 129 14.27 22.64 0.02
C LEU A 129 14.83 22.53 1.45
N GLU A 130 14.34 21.60 2.26
CA GLU A 130 14.78 21.43 3.65
C GLU A 130 16.10 20.65 3.79
N ASP A 131 16.54 19.92 2.75
CA ASP A 131 17.76 19.10 2.80
C ASP A 131 19.07 19.93 2.82
N HIS A 132 18.97 21.26 2.71
CA HIS A 132 20.10 22.20 2.80
C HIS A 132 20.18 23.04 4.10
N LYS A 133 19.23 22.89 5.04
CA LYS A 133 19.32 23.56 6.36
C LYS A 133 19.23 22.54 7.48
N GLY A 134 20.34 22.40 8.20
CA GLY A 134 20.44 21.55 9.38
C GLY A 134 19.28 21.76 10.35
N ARG A 135 18.68 20.63 10.73
CA ARG A 135 17.70 20.38 11.80
C ARG A 135 17.57 21.51 12.83
N SER A 136 16.58 22.39 12.65
CA SER A 136 15.95 23.12 13.73
C SER A 136 14.49 22.69 13.82
N THR A 137 14.11 22.17 14.99
CA THR A 137 12.73 21.84 15.34
C THR A 137 11.85 23.08 15.30
N GLN A 138 11.12 23.28 14.22
CA GLN A 138 9.86 24.01 14.21
C GLN A 138 8.95 23.33 13.18
N ASP A 139 7.98 22.58 13.69
CA ASP A 139 6.88 21.96 12.94
C ASP A 139 6.11 23.05 12.19
N ASN A 140 6.50 23.29 10.94
CA ASN A 140 5.70 23.96 9.94
C ASN A 140 5.70 23.10 8.67
N SER A 141 5.41 21.80 8.82
CA SER A 141 4.95 21.03 7.66
C SER A 141 3.66 21.72 7.21
N SER A 142 3.67 22.28 6.00
CA SER A 142 2.54 22.87 5.29
C SER A 142 1.44 21.81 5.17
N THR A 143 0.76 21.60 6.29
CA THR A 143 -0.39 20.72 6.43
C THR A 143 -1.40 21.34 5.48
N ILE A 144 -1.75 20.63 4.41
CA ILE A 144 -2.92 20.96 3.60
C ILE A 144 -4.05 21.12 4.61
N THR A 145 -4.38 22.36 4.94
CA THR A 145 -5.32 22.69 6.00
C THR A 145 -6.67 22.18 5.54
N GLU A 146 -7.28 21.32 6.37
CA GLU A 146 -8.57 20.66 6.15
C GLU A 146 -9.74 21.61 5.84
N THR A 147 -9.53 22.92 5.87
CA THR A 147 -10.59 23.93 5.85
C THR A 147 -10.93 24.52 4.48
N LEU A 148 -10.19 24.25 3.38
CA LEU A 148 -10.48 24.90 2.07
C LEU A 148 -10.19 24.06 0.81
N LEU A 149 -9.86 22.77 0.90
CA LEU A 149 -9.72 21.97 -0.31
C LEU A 149 -11.10 21.64 -0.88
N ASP A 150 -11.42 22.18 -2.05
CA ASP A 150 -12.68 21.90 -2.72
C ASP A 150 -12.76 20.43 -3.19
N VAL A 151 -13.97 19.87 -3.16
CA VAL A 151 -14.27 18.51 -3.64
C VAL A 151 -13.85 18.35 -5.09
N GLU A 152 -14.05 19.39 -5.91
CA GLU A 152 -13.65 19.39 -7.31
C GLU A 152 -12.16 19.12 -7.48
N THR A 153 -11.33 19.69 -6.59
CA THR A 153 -9.88 19.45 -6.58
C THR A 153 -9.59 17.98 -6.33
N CYS A 154 -10.15 17.39 -5.27
CA CYS A 154 -9.94 15.98 -4.95
C CYS A 154 -10.40 15.03 -6.08
N MET A 155 -11.49 15.40 -6.75
CA MET A 155 -12.07 14.66 -7.88
C MET A 155 -11.22 14.69 -9.14
N MET A 156 -10.19 15.55 -9.21
CA MET A 156 -9.21 15.51 -10.30
C MET A 156 -8.40 14.20 -10.32
N SER A 157 -8.31 13.49 -9.18
CA SER A 157 -7.75 12.14 -9.14
C SER A 157 -8.72 11.12 -9.72
N SER A 158 -8.30 10.46 -10.81
CA SER A 158 -9.06 9.34 -11.39
C SER A 158 -9.32 8.23 -10.38
N LYS A 159 -8.41 8.00 -9.42
CA LYS A 159 -8.56 6.97 -8.38
C LYS A 159 -9.65 7.35 -7.36
N ILE A 160 -9.66 8.60 -6.89
CA ILE A 160 -10.67 9.09 -5.94
C ILE A 160 -12.05 9.13 -6.60
N SER A 161 -12.13 9.69 -7.81
CA SER A 161 -13.38 9.75 -8.58
C SER A 161 -13.97 8.36 -8.82
N HIS A 162 -13.12 7.38 -9.18
CA HIS A 162 -13.55 6.01 -9.37
C HIS A 162 -13.98 5.33 -8.06
N LEU A 163 -13.23 5.51 -6.97
CA LEU A 163 -13.59 5.00 -5.64
C LEU A 163 -14.99 5.47 -5.24
N LEU A 164 -15.24 6.79 -5.31
CA LEU A 164 -16.53 7.38 -4.97
C LEU A 164 -17.65 6.85 -5.84
N LYS A 165 -17.42 6.73 -7.16
CA LYS A 165 -18.40 6.15 -8.07
C LYS A 165 -18.81 4.73 -7.65
N ILE A 166 -17.86 3.89 -7.23
CA ILE A 166 -18.18 2.53 -6.76
C ILE A 166 -18.95 2.57 -5.44
N LEU A 167 -18.50 3.36 -4.47
CA LEU A 167 -19.14 3.42 -3.14
C LEU A 167 -20.56 3.98 -3.22
N LEU A 168 -20.78 5.05 -3.98
CA LEU A 168 -22.10 5.65 -4.18
C LEU A 168 -23.05 4.71 -4.93
N LYS A 169 -22.55 4.00 -5.96
CA LYS A 169 -23.35 3.00 -6.67
C LYS A 169 -23.78 1.86 -5.73
N LYS A 170 -22.88 1.40 -4.85
CA LYS A 170 -23.19 0.38 -3.85
C LYS A 170 -24.25 0.85 -2.87
N LYS A 171 -24.10 2.07 -2.35
CA LYS A 171 -25.07 2.71 -1.44
C LYS A 171 -26.47 2.80 -2.06
N GLN A 172 -26.56 3.10 -3.36
CA GLN A 172 -27.84 3.14 -4.09
C GLN A 172 -28.45 1.77 -4.32
N SER A 173 -27.64 0.74 -4.53
CA SER A 173 -28.13 -0.61 -4.85
C SER A 173 -28.72 -1.39 -3.66
N ASN A 174 -28.70 -0.83 -2.43
CA ASN A 174 -29.07 -1.53 -1.18
C ASN A 174 -28.43 -2.92 -1.03
N CYS A 175 -27.28 -3.14 -1.68
CA CYS A 175 -26.51 -4.36 -1.56
C CYS A 175 -25.98 -4.49 -0.13
N CYS A 176 -25.72 -5.71 0.33
CA CYS A 176 -25.20 -5.96 1.68
C CYS A 176 -24.03 -5.01 2.03
N PRO A 177 -23.98 -4.50 3.27
CA PRO A 177 -22.96 -3.54 3.69
C PRO A 177 -21.56 -4.10 3.41
N THR A 178 -20.76 -3.34 2.65
CA THR A 178 -19.38 -3.71 2.35
C THR A 178 -18.46 -2.97 3.31
N LYS A 179 -17.62 -3.70 4.04
CA LYS A 179 -16.53 -3.14 4.83
C LYS A 179 -15.27 -3.12 3.96
N LEU A 180 -14.86 -1.93 3.55
CA LEU A 180 -13.75 -1.69 2.65
C LEU A 180 -12.52 -1.20 3.43
N VAL A 181 -11.35 -1.78 3.14
CA VAL A 181 -10.07 -1.25 3.60
C VAL A 181 -9.32 -0.63 2.44
N ILE A 182 -8.86 0.60 2.58
CA ILE A 182 -8.04 1.30 1.59
C ILE A 182 -6.61 1.41 2.13
N TYR A 183 -5.66 0.83 1.40
CA TYR A 183 -4.24 0.99 1.68
C TYR A 183 -3.57 1.92 0.66
N MET A 184 -2.80 2.88 1.19
CA MET A 184 -1.94 3.77 0.41
C MET A 184 -0.58 3.97 1.06
N GLN A 185 0.44 4.24 0.26
CA GLN A 185 1.76 4.60 0.76
C GLN A 185 1.83 6.07 1.23
N TRP A 186 1.23 7.00 0.50
CA TRP A 186 1.30 8.43 0.81
C TRP A 186 0.14 8.89 1.70
N THR A 187 0.45 9.34 2.92
CA THR A 187 -0.54 9.87 3.89
C THR A 187 -1.30 11.07 3.35
N GLN A 188 -0.66 11.95 2.59
CA GLN A 188 -1.34 13.09 1.95
C GLN A 188 -2.47 12.64 1.03
N PHE A 189 -2.27 11.56 0.26
CA PHE A 189 -3.32 11.01 -0.58
C PHE A 189 -4.44 10.39 0.25
N LEU A 190 -4.12 9.79 1.40
CA LEU A 190 -5.13 9.31 2.35
C LEU A 190 -6.01 10.45 2.86
N ASN A 191 -5.42 11.60 3.18
CA ASN A 191 -6.17 12.78 3.62
C ASN A 191 -7.12 13.27 2.51
N LEU A 192 -6.68 13.30 1.25
CA LEU A 192 -7.55 13.63 0.12
C LEU A 192 -8.73 12.66 -0.02
N ILE A 193 -8.51 11.37 0.22
CA ILE A 193 -9.58 10.37 0.26
C ILE A 193 -10.53 10.66 1.43
N CYS A 194 -10.02 10.92 2.64
CA CYS A 194 -10.84 11.24 3.82
C CYS A 194 -11.73 12.46 3.59
N ILE A 195 -11.17 13.54 3.03
CA ILE A 195 -11.91 14.76 2.67
C ILE A 195 -13.02 14.42 1.68
N SER A 196 -12.68 13.69 0.61
CA SER A 196 -13.63 13.28 -0.43
C SER A 196 -14.78 12.43 0.12
N LEU A 197 -14.50 11.46 0.98
CA LEU A 197 -15.53 10.63 1.60
C LEU A 197 -16.44 11.44 2.54
N SER A 198 -15.86 12.34 3.33
CA SER A 198 -16.59 13.20 4.26
C SER A 198 -17.58 14.10 3.52
N HIS A 199 -17.17 14.71 2.41
CA HIS A 199 -18.03 15.53 1.57
C HIS A 199 -19.20 14.76 0.94
N HIS A 200 -19.04 13.45 0.73
CA HIS A 200 -20.10 12.57 0.23
C HIS A 200 -20.87 11.82 1.33
N SER A 201 -20.69 12.23 2.60
CA SER A 201 -21.34 11.60 3.76
C SER A 201 -21.10 10.09 3.83
N ILE A 202 -19.88 9.66 3.54
CA ILE A 202 -19.40 8.28 3.71
C ILE A 202 -18.52 8.26 4.95
N LEU A 203 -18.98 7.59 6.01
CA LEU A 203 -18.25 7.53 7.26
C LEU A 203 -17.03 6.61 7.11
N SER A 204 -15.87 7.12 7.53
CA SER A 204 -14.61 6.38 7.45
C SER A 204 -13.82 6.50 8.75
N ALA A 205 -12.99 5.50 9.02
CA ALA A 205 -11.99 5.50 10.09
C ALA A 205 -10.60 5.53 9.48
N GLN A 206 -9.66 6.26 10.09
CA GLN A 206 -8.28 6.36 9.62
C GLN A 206 -7.30 5.82 10.66
N ILE A 207 -6.34 5.02 10.22
CA ILE A 207 -5.20 4.57 11.00
C ILE A 207 -3.95 5.22 10.42
N ASP A 208 -3.42 6.20 11.16
CA ASP A 208 -2.10 6.78 10.90
C ASP A 208 -1.14 6.41 12.04
N VAL A 209 0.07 5.98 11.66
CA VAL A 209 1.15 5.57 12.56
C VAL A 209 1.69 6.78 13.36
N LYS A 210 1.45 8.01 12.88
CA LYS A 210 1.84 9.24 13.58
C LYS A 210 0.91 9.63 14.72
N LEU A 211 -0.24 8.97 14.87
CA LEU A 211 -1.21 9.26 15.94
C LEU A 211 -0.81 8.56 17.25
N THR A 212 -1.27 9.09 18.38
CA THR A 212 -0.98 8.55 19.71
C THR A 212 -1.44 7.10 19.86
N ALA A 213 -0.80 6.33 20.76
CA ALA A 213 -0.94 4.88 20.88
C ALA A 213 -2.39 4.33 20.98
N ARG A 214 -3.36 5.13 21.45
CA ARG A 214 -4.77 4.71 21.60
C ARG A 214 -5.67 5.04 20.40
N ALA A 215 -5.24 5.91 19.48
CA ALA A 215 -6.06 6.32 18.35
C ALA A 215 -6.33 5.19 17.34
N PRO A 216 -5.35 4.30 17.02
CA PRO A 216 -5.57 3.18 16.09
C PRO A 216 -6.61 2.18 16.60
N GLU A 217 -6.56 1.82 17.89
CA GLU A 217 -7.48 0.85 18.50
C GLU A 217 -8.93 1.34 18.44
N LYS A 218 -9.17 2.62 18.79
CA LYS A 218 -10.50 3.22 18.72
C LYS A 218 -11.02 3.33 17.29
N ALA A 219 -10.16 3.67 16.32
CA ALA A 219 -10.53 3.71 14.92
C ALA A 219 -10.94 2.32 14.42
N LEU A 220 -10.19 1.29 14.81
CA LEU A 220 -10.48 -0.10 14.50
C LEU A 220 -11.80 -0.56 15.14
N GLU A 221 -12.01 -0.27 16.43
CA GLU A 221 -13.24 -0.60 17.16
C GLU A 221 -14.46 0.04 16.51
N ASN A 222 -14.38 1.33 16.15
CA ASN A 222 -15.45 2.02 15.42
C ASN A 222 -15.71 1.34 14.06
N PHE A 223 -14.66 0.98 13.33
CA PHE A 223 -14.80 0.24 12.07
C PHE A 223 -15.45 -1.15 12.25
N PHE A 224 -15.20 -1.83 13.37
CA PHE A 224 -15.84 -3.12 13.69
C PHE A 224 -17.30 -2.99 14.12
N THR A 225 -17.59 -2.04 15.01
CA THR A 225 -18.87 -1.98 15.74
C THR A 225 -19.92 -1.11 15.06
N ASN A 226 -19.49 -0.06 14.34
CA ASN A 226 -20.40 0.87 13.70
C ASN A 226 -20.75 0.41 12.28
N PRO A 227 -22.01 0.04 11.98
CA PRO A 227 -22.41 -0.41 10.65
C PRO A 227 -22.28 0.69 9.59
N GLU A 228 -22.41 1.97 9.97
CA GLU A 228 -22.27 3.13 9.07
C GLU A 228 -20.81 3.39 8.68
N CYS A 229 -19.84 2.93 9.47
CA CYS A 229 -18.41 3.11 9.20
C CYS A 229 -17.94 2.07 8.17
N GLU A 230 -18.21 2.33 6.89
CA GLU A 230 -17.97 1.36 5.81
C GLU A 230 -16.51 1.29 5.36
N VAL A 231 -15.72 2.34 5.59
CA VAL A 231 -14.36 2.47 5.04
C VAL A 231 -13.32 2.62 6.14
N LEU A 232 -12.30 1.75 6.13
CA LEU A 232 -11.07 1.91 6.91
C LEU A 232 -9.94 2.36 5.99
N ILE A 233 -9.28 3.46 6.35
CA ILE A 233 -8.17 4.04 5.59
C ILE A 233 -6.89 3.83 6.39
N ALA A 234 -5.89 3.19 5.77
CA ALA A 234 -4.64 2.88 6.45
C ALA A 234 -3.43 3.07 5.53
N SER A 235 -2.30 3.47 6.12
CA SER A 235 -1.04 3.45 5.39
C SER A 235 -0.55 2.00 5.21
N ILE A 236 0.24 1.73 4.16
CA ILE A 236 0.90 0.42 4.03
C ILE A 236 1.80 0.12 5.24
N ALA A 237 2.44 1.14 5.81
CA ALA A 237 3.23 0.98 7.03
C ALA A 237 2.37 0.48 8.20
N ALA A 238 1.16 1.03 8.36
CA ALA A 238 0.19 0.53 9.35
C ALA A 238 -0.25 -0.92 9.05
N ALA A 239 -0.30 -1.34 7.78
CA ALA A 239 -0.64 -2.72 7.40
C ALA A 239 0.38 -3.77 7.91
N GLY A 240 1.61 -3.35 8.19
CA GLY A 240 2.64 -4.19 8.79
C GLY A 240 2.45 -4.45 10.28
N THR A 241 1.51 -3.75 10.93
CA THR A 241 1.12 -4.00 12.32
C THR A 241 0.07 -5.11 12.38
N CYS A 242 0.05 -5.92 13.45
CA CYS A 242 -0.86 -7.05 13.63
C CYS A 242 -2.32 -6.62 13.88
N LEU A 243 -2.92 -5.89 12.94
CA LEU A 243 -4.31 -5.46 13.00
C LEU A 243 -5.23 -6.62 12.62
N ASN A 244 -6.21 -6.90 13.47
CA ASN A 244 -7.32 -7.76 13.12
C ASN A 244 -8.32 -6.92 12.32
N ILE A 245 -8.58 -7.28 11.06
CA ILE A 245 -9.54 -6.57 10.19
C ILE A 245 -10.49 -7.57 9.53
N THR A 246 -10.88 -8.61 10.25
CA THR A 246 -11.72 -9.72 9.74
C THR A 246 -13.12 -9.29 9.33
N CYS A 247 -13.61 -8.13 9.76
CA CYS A 247 -14.89 -7.58 9.32
C CYS A 247 -14.86 -7.10 7.87
N ALA A 248 -13.67 -6.83 7.31
CA ALA A 248 -13.53 -6.36 5.94
C ALA A 248 -13.68 -7.50 4.92
N ASN A 249 -14.50 -7.26 3.90
CA ASN A 249 -14.70 -8.18 2.78
C ASN A 249 -14.10 -7.65 1.47
N MET A 250 -13.60 -6.42 1.45
CA MET A 250 -12.98 -5.78 0.29
C MET A 250 -11.75 -4.97 0.69
N VAL A 251 -10.69 -5.04 -0.12
CA VAL A 251 -9.45 -4.25 0.08
C VAL A 251 -9.07 -3.55 -1.22
N TYR A 252 -8.80 -2.25 -1.15
CA TYR A 252 -8.28 -1.43 -2.24
C TYR A 252 -6.82 -1.09 -1.97
N LEU A 253 -5.92 -1.65 -2.76
CA LEU A 253 -4.52 -1.27 -2.79
C LEU A 253 -4.32 -0.21 -3.86
N MET A 254 -4.30 1.06 -3.45
CA MET A 254 -4.13 2.20 -4.35
C MET A 254 -2.66 2.43 -4.78
N VAL A 255 -1.76 1.57 -4.31
CA VAL A 255 -0.33 1.60 -4.58
C VAL A 255 -0.01 0.79 -5.83
N ARG A 256 -0.08 1.47 -6.98
CA ARG A 256 0.65 1.17 -8.24
C ARG A 256 0.26 2.18 -9.34
N GLY A 257 1.23 2.85 -9.94
CA GLY A 257 1.21 3.26 -11.36
C GLY A 257 2.40 2.55 -12.01
N LEU A 258 2.34 1.98 -13.21
CA LEU A 258 2.15 2.69 -14.49
C LEU A 258 1.86 1.69 -15.64
N PRO A 259 0.84 1.94 -16.47
CA PRO A 259 1.02 2.04 -17.92
C PRO A 259 0.80 3.48 -18.41
N LYS A 260 1.39 3.88 -19.55
CA LYS A 260 1.33 5.26 -20.09
C LYS A 260 -0.10 5.83 -20.05
N PHE A 261 -0.31 6.94 -19.34
CA PHE A 261 -1.60 7.62 -19.19
C PHE A 261 -2.69 6.88 -18.40
N TYR A 262 -2.32 5.81 -17.69
CA TYR A 262 -3.21 5.09 -16.80
C TYR A 262 -2.68 5.08 -15.37
N CYS A 263 -3.58 5.20 -14.41
CA CYS A 263 -3.30 4.80 -13.04
C CYS A 263 -3.94 3.44 -12.76
N ALA A 264 -3.35 2.69 -11.83
CA ALA A 264 -3.84 1.38 -11.48
C ALA A 264 -4.16 1.31 -9.98
N PHE A 265 -5.04 0.39 -9.64
CA PHE A 265 -5.16 -0.09 -8.27
C PHE A 265 -5.59 -1.55 -8.29
N ARG A 266 -5.35 -2.25 -7.19
CA ARG A 266 -5.70 -3.66 -7.03
C ARG A 266 -6.81 -3.77 -6.00
N THR A 267 -7.89 -4.43 -6.37
CA THR A 267 -8.95 -4.82 -5.43
C THR A 267 -8.76 -6.28 -5.02
N LEU A 268 -8.96 -6.56 -3.75
CA LEU A 268 -9.14 -7.92 -3.23
C LEU A 268 -10.56 -8.06 -2.71
N THR A 269 -11.23 -9.15 -3.07
CA THR A 269 -12.55 -9.50 -2.55
C THR A 269 -12.52 -10.90 -1.95
N SER A 270 -13.19 -11.05 -0.82
CA SER A 270 -13.39 -12.35 -0.16
C SER A 270 -14.81 -12.83 -0.43
N THR A 271 -14.96 -14.01 -1.05
CA THR A 271 -16.27 -14.65 -1.26
C THR A 271 -16.34 -15.99 -0.55
N PHE A 272 -17.40 -16.18 0.24
CA PHE A 272 -17.69 -17.48 0.86
C PHE A 272 -18.32 -18.42 -0.17
N PRO A 273 -17.91 -19.70 -0.22
CA PRO A 273 -18.58 -20.68 -1.05
C PRO A 273 -20.04 -20.86 -0.58
N GLY A 274 -21.00 -20.41 -1.40
CA GLY A 274 -22.43 -20.44 -1.11
C GLY A 274 -23.17 -19.11 -1.34
N ALA A 275 -22.45 -17.98 -1.43
CA ALA A 275 -23.05 -16.69 -1.79
C ALA A 275 -23.04 -16.49 -3.31
N GLN A 276 -23.89 -17.23 -4.03
CA GLN A 276 -24.21 -16.84 -5.40
C GLN A 276 -25.10 -15.59 -5.33
N LEU A 277 -24.55 -14.44 -5.73
CA LEU A 277 -25.36 -13.35 -6.23
C LEU A 277 -26.06 -13.86 -7.49
N GLU A 278 -27.38 -13.97 -7.45
CA GLU A 278 -28.17 -14.19 -8.66
C GLU A 278 -27.83 -13.11 -9.70
N PRO A 279 -27.70 -13.46 -10.99
CA PRO A 279 -27.46 -12.48 -12.02
C PRO A 279 -28.71 -11.62 -12.17
N SER A 280 -28.56 -10.31 -11.94
CA SER A 280 -29.60 -9.32 -12.26
C SER A 280 -29.88 -9.34 -13.77
N HIS A 281 -31.13 -9.63 -14.12
CA HIS A 281 -31.72 -9.45 -15.46
C HIS A 281 -31.66 -8.01 -15.95
#